data_AF-A0A8J7R4B9-F1
#
_entry.id   AF-A0A8J7R4B9-F1
#
_cell.length_a   1.000
_cell.length_b   1.000
_cell.length_c   1.000
_cell.angle_alpha   90.00
_cell.angle_beta   90.00
_cell.angle_gamma   90.00
#
_symmetry.space_group_name_H-M   'P 1'
#
loop_
_entity.id
_entity.type
_entity.pdbx_description
1 polymer ?
#
loop_
_entity_poly.entity_id
_entity_poly.type
_entity_poly.pdbx_seq_one_letter_code
_entity_poly.pdbx_strand_id
1 'polypeptide(L)'
;MHAAFIRFGHGYEQSDRGRCEAFDGFEVIASPLGGFDEPSRERRVFRRTSGNATTYASHAIKLARRGTPSSGLYILMHHGGGREVLAVPSFYDGGDLEAAILAMPDRLQYALLYTIWKTAKHARDEAQAETARDWAKAYVDKRIRRRRATKTRGPRVEIIPQWEIDLKAMASQSSRGK
;
A
#
# COMPACT_ATOMS: atom_id res chain seq x y z
N MET A 1 11.59 3.52 8.68
CA MET A 1 10.56 2.53 8.28
C MET A 1 10.39 2.62 6.78
N HIS A 2 10.72 1.57 6.03
CA HIS A 2 10.35 1.51 4.61
C HIS A 2 8.85 1.20 4.52
N ALA A 3 8.09 2.01 3.78
CA ALA A 3 6.70 1.71 3.51
C ALA A 3 6.61 0.44 2.65
N ALA A 4 5.72 -0.49 3.02
CA ALA A 4 5.51 -1.72 2.25
C ALA A 4 4.99 -1.40 0.84
N PHE A 5 4.02 -0.50 0.73
CA PHE A 5 3.63 0.08 -0.56
C PHE A 5 4.59 1.19 -0.95
N ILE A 6 5.26 1.02 -2.08
CA ILE A 6 6.35 1.92 -2.49
C ILE A 6 6.00 2.80 -3.68
N ARG A 7 5.00 2.41 -4.49
CA ARG A 7 4.52 3.21 -5.64
C ARG A 7 3.04 3.01 -5.88
N PHE A 8 2.41 4.06 -6.39
CA PHE A 8 1.02 4.13 -6.78
C PHE A 8 0.90 4.74 -8.17
N GLY A 9 -0.10 4.34 -8.94
CA GLY A 9 -0.43 4.99 -10.20
C GLY A 9 -1.92 4.92 -10.50
N HIS A 10 -2.43 5.96 -11.15
CA HIS A 10 -3.82 6.04 -11.57
C HIS A 10 -3.95 5.64 -13.05
N GLY A 11 -5.11 5.08 -13.42
CA GLY A 11 -5.47 4.78 -14.82
C GLY A 11 -5.15 3.36 -15.29
N TYR A 12 -5.50 3.06 -16.56
CA TYR A 12 -5.21 1.80 -17.25
C TYR A 12 -3.81 1.82 -17.91
N GLU A 13 -3.37 0.71 -18.49
CA GLU A 13 -1.99 0.55 -19.01
C GLU A 13 -1.76 1.48 -20.21
N GLN A 14 -2.85 1.72 -20.94
CA GLN A 14 -3.05 2.81 -21.87
C GLN A 14 -4.38 3.45 -21.51
N SER A 15 -4.38 4.77 -21.28
CA SER A 15 -5.60 5.56 -21.13
C SER A 15 -5.40 6.90 -21.80
N ASP A 16 -6.49 7.59 -22.11
CA ASP A 16 -6.46 8.96 -22.65
C ASP A 16 -5.73 9.97 -21.73
N ARG A 17 -5.48 9.57 -20.47
CA ARG A 17 -4.75 10.34 -19.45
C ARG A 17 -3.25 10.01 -19.38
N GLY A 18 -2.73 9.21 -20.31
CA GLY A 18 -1.33 8.80 -20.37
C GLY A 18 -1.07 7.38 -19.86
N ARG A 19 0.17 6.90 -20.09
CA ARG A 19 0.68 5.61 -19.62
C ARG A 19 0.93 5.67 -18.11
N CYS A 20 0.49 4.66 -17.39
CA CYS A 20 0.75 4.54 -15.96
C CYS A 20 2.16 4.00 -15.70
N GLU A 21 3.05 4.82 -15.14
CA GLU A 21 4.49 4.52 -14.92
C GLU A 21 4.77 3.76 -13.60
N ALA A 22 3.74 3.41 -12.83
CA ALA A 22 3.91 2.83 -11.49
C ALA A 22 4.77 1.55 -11.49
N PHE A 23 4.71 0.77 -12.57
CA PHE A 23 5.44 -0.49 -12.75
C PHE A 23 6.78 -0.32 -13.49
N ASP A 24 7.16 0.89 -13.88
CA ASP A 24 8.39 1.10 -14.63
C ASP A 24 9.63 0.84 -13.75
N GLY A 25 10.62 0.13 -14.33
CA GLY A 25 11.82 -0.32 -13.63
C GLY A 25 11.65 -1.60 -12.79
N PHE A 26 10.48 -2.26 -12.89
CA PHE A 26 10.28 -3.60 -12.37
C PHE A 26 10.31 -4.63 -13.50
N GLU A 27 11.13 -5.66 -13.33
CA GLU A 27 11.21 -6.80 -14.22
C GLU A 27 10.21 -7.87 -13.75
N VAL A 28 9.21 -8.17 -14.57
CA VAL A 28 8.20 -9.18 -14.24
C VAL A 28 8.81 -10.57 -14.40
N ILE A 29 8.84 -11.32 -13.30
CA ILE A 29 9.35 -12.70 -13.28
C ILE A 29 8.21 -13.74 -13.24
N ALA A 30 7.00 -13.34 -12.83
CA ALA A 30 5.79 -14.15 -12.98
C ALA A 30 4.53 -13.30 -13.14
N SER A 31 3.58 -13.77 -13.94
CA SER A 31 2.28 -13.13 -14.15
C SER A 31 1.16 -14.18 -14.08
N PRO A 32 0.87 -14.72 -12.88
CA PRO A 32 -0.08 -15.82 -12.75
C PRO A 32 -1.46 -15.40 -13.27
N LEU A 33 -2.04 -16.24 -14.13
CA LEU A 33 -3.31 -15.98 -14.80
C LEU A 33 -3.32 -14.77 -15.76
N GLY A 34 -2.14 -14.31 -16.19
CA GLY A 34 -1.96 -13.39 -17.32
C GLY A 34 -2.24 -11.91 -17.03
N GLY A 35 -2.40 -11.14 -18.11
CA GLY A 35 -2.51 -9.69 -18.12
C GLY A 35 -3.95 -9.18 -17.99
N PHE A 36 -4.21 -7.98 -18.51
CA PHE A 36 -5.54 -7.36 -18.50
C PHE A 36 -6.36 -7.60 -19.78
N ASP A 37 -5.83 -8.40 -20.70
CA ASP A 37 -6.55 -8.91 -21.87
C ASP A 37 -7.72 -9.82 -21.48
N GLU A 38 -8.74 -9.89 -22.33
CA GLU A 38 -9.97 -10.68 -22.09
C GLU A 38 -9.70 -12.17 -21.77
N PRO A 39 -8.84 -12.90 -22.50
CA PRO A 39 -8.51 -14.28 -22.16
C PRO A 39 -7.95 -14.44 -20.74
N SER A 40 -7.09 -13.52 -20.31
CA SER A 40 -6.53 -13.53 -18.96
C SER A 40 -7.55 -13.16 -17.89
N ARG A 41 -8.51 -12.27 -18.19
CA ARG A 41 -9.61 -11.90 -17.28
C ARG A 41 -10.47 -13.11 -16.92
N GLU A 42 -10.83 -13.94 -17.90
CA GLU A 42 -11.62 -15.16 -17.66
C GLU A 42 -10.88 -16.19 -16.78
N ARG A 43 -9.54 -16.27 -16.87
CA ARG A 43 -8.75 -17.18 -16.01
C ARG A 43 -8.85 -16.84 -14.52
N ARG A 44 -9.28 -15.61 -14.18
CA ARG A 44 -9.47 -15.11 -12.81
C ARG A 44 -10.92 -15.20 -12.34
N VAL A 45 -11.76 -15.95 -13.06
CA VAL A 45 -13.11 -16.30 -12.64
C VAL A 45 -13.08 -17.71 -12.02
N PHE A 46 -13.28 -17.77 -10.71
CA PHE A 46 -13.27 -19.02 -9.95
C PHE A 46 -14.70 -19.52 -9.81
N ARG A 47 -15.10 -20.36 -10.76
CA ARG A 47 -16.43 -20.99 -10.81
C ARG A 47 -16.53 -22.07 -9.73
N ARG A 48 -17.67 -22.13 -9.04
CA ARG A 48 -17.99 -23.18 -8.07
C ARG A 48 -18.83 -24.26 -8.77
N THR A 49 -18.79 -25.49 -8.25
CA THR A 49 -19.62 -26.61 -8.73
C THR A 49 -21.11 -26.33 -8.56
N SER A 50 -21.48 -25.53 -7.55
CA SER A 50 -22.82 -24.99 -7.35
C SER A 50 -22.75 -23.56 -6.81
N GLY A 51 -23.68 -22.69 -7.26
CA GLY A 51 -23.79 -21.30 -6.81
C GLY A 51 -22.95 -20.28 -7.62
N ASN A 52 -22.84 -19.06 -7.08
CA ASN A 52 -22.20 -17.93 -7.76
C ASN A 52 -20.68 -18.10 -7.84
N ALA A 53 -20.10 -17.71 -8.99
CA ALA A 53 -18.65 -17.66 -9.18
C ALA A 53 -18.03 -16.46 -8.43
N THR A 54 -16.83 -16.63 -7.91
CA THR A 54 -16.02 -15.51 -7.40
C THR A 54 -15.16 -14.97 -8.53
N THR A 55 -15.37 -13.71 -8.90
CA THR A 55 -14.63 -13.07 -10.00
C THR A 55 -13.59 -12.08 -9.49
N TYR A 56 -12.35 -12.26 -9.97
CA TYR A 56 -11.27 -11.31 -9.84
C TYR A 56 -10.80 -10.83 -11.21
N ALA A 57 -11.70 -10.81 -12.21
CA ALA A 57 -11.39 -10.41 -13.58
C ALA A 57 -10.69 -9.03 -13.66
N SER A 58 -11.08 -8.11 -12.75
CA SER A 58 -10.49 -6.78 -12.62
C SER A 58 -9.15 -6.72 -11.90
N HIS A 59 -8.60 -7.83 -11.39
CA HIS A 59 -7.36 -7.85 -10.62
C HIS A 59 -6.27 -8.62 -11.34
N ALA A 60 -5.28 -7.94 -11.90
CA ALA A 60 -4.07 -8.58 -12.42
C ALA A 60 -2.92 -8.40 -11.44
N ILE A 61 -2.26 -9.50 -11.09
CA ILE A 61 -1.16 -9.51 -10.14
C ILE A 61 0.07 -10.12 -10.79
N LYS A 62 1.24 -9.54 -10.51
CA LYS A 62 2.52 -9.99 -11.04
C LYS A 62 3.55 -10.03 -9.92
N LEU A 63 4.47 -10.99 -9.99
CA LEU A 63 5.68 -11.00 -9.20
C LEU A 63 6.81 -10.38 -10.04
N ALA A 64 7.60 -9.52 -9.42
CA ALA A 64 8.66 -8.79 -10.09
C ALA A 64 9.91 -8.63 -9.23
N ARG A 65 11.03 -8.33 -9.88
CA ARG A 65 12.28 -7.85 -9.30
C ARG A 65 12.53 -6.40 -9.73
N ARG A 66 13.47 -5.73 -9.08
CA ARG A 66 13.97 -4.41 -9.53
C ARG A 66 15.32 -4.61 -10.22
N GLY A 67 15.56 -3.96 -11.35
CA GLY A 67 16.78 -4.10 -12.17
C GLY A 67 18.08 -3.54 -11.55
N THR A 68 18.17 -3.48 -10.23
CA THR A 68 19.35 -3.02 -9.45
C THR A 68 19.71 -4.09 -8.41
N PRO A 69 20.95 -4.15 -7.90
CA PRO A 69 21.45 -5.32 -7.15
C PRO A 69 20.79 -5.59 -5.79
N SER A 70 19.89 -4.71 -5.32
CA SER A 70 19.05 -5.01 -4.17
C SER A 70 17.98 -6.03 -4.59
N SER A 71 18.21 -7.29 -4.23
CA SER A 71 17.36 -8.47 -4.43
C SER A 71 16.03 -8.39 -3.66
N GLY A 72 15.18 -7.44 -4.04
CA GLY A 72 13.82 -7.31 -3.52
C GLY A 72 12.82 -7.98 -4.45
N LEU A 73 11.91 -8.75 -3.88
CA LEU A 73 10.69 -9.19 -4.56
C LEU A 73 9.62 -8.10 -4.45
N TYR A 74 8.83 -7.96 -5.50
CA TYR A 74 7.76 -6.98 -5.59
C TYR A 74 6.49 -7.61 -6.12
N ILE A 75 5.37 -7.25 -5.53
CA ILE A 75 4.05 -7.59 -6.04
C ILE A 75 3.50 -6.37 -6.75
N LEU A 76 3.25 -6.52 -8.05
CA LEU A 76 2.63 -5.51 -8.89
C LEU A 76 1.13 -5.84 -9.00
N MET A 77 0.28 -5.01 -8.41
CA MET A 77 -1.17 -5.19 -8.46
C MET A 77 -1.80 -4.12 -9.34
N HIS A 78 -2.64 -4.55 -10.29
CA HIS A 78 -3.55 -3.70 -11.03
C HIS A 78 -4.99 -4.09 -10.70
N HIS A 79 -5.77 -3.13 -10.20
CA HIS A 79 -7.20 -3.27 -9.95
C HIS A 79 -7.98 -2.00 -10.37
N GLY A 80 -9.30 -1.98 -10.20
CA GLY A 80 -10.15 -0.86 -10.61
C GLY A 80 -9.82 0.50 -9.96
N GLY A 81 -9.11 0.50 -8.82
CA GLY A 81 -8.62 1.72 -8.17
C GLY A 81 -7.24 2.19 -8.66
N GLY A 82 -6.59 1.46 -9.56
CA GLY A 82 -5.30 1.80 -10.16
C GLY A 82 -4.24 0.73 -9.99
N ARG A 83 -2.98 1.16 -9.95
CA ARG A 83 -1.79 0.32 -9.79
C ARG A 83 -1.11 0.56 -8.46
N GLU A 84 -0.67 -0.52 -7.84
CA GLU A 84 0.03 -0.50 -6.57
C GLU A 84 1.25 -1.42 -6.66
N VAL A 85 2.37 -0.96 -6.10
CA VAL A 85 3.59 -1.76 -5.96
C VAL A 85 3.84 -2.00 -4.48
N LEU A 86 3.80 -3.27 -4.10
CA LEU A 86 4.11 -3.75 -2.77
C LEU A 86 5.51 -4.37 -2.78
N ALA A 87 6.40 -3.83 -1.96
CA ALA A 87 7.68 -4.46 -1.66
C ALA A 87 7.45 -5.65 -0.71
N VAL A 88 7.92 -6.82 -1.13
CA VAL A 88 8.00 -7.99 -0.25
C VAL A 88 9.27 -7.82 0.58
N PRO A 89 9.21 -8.00 1.92
CA PRO A 89 10.40 -7.96 2.76
C PRO A 89 11.48 -8.90 2.23
N SER A 90 12.73 -8.44 2.21
CA SER A 90 13.85 -9.32 1.90
C SER A 90 14.01 -10.32 3.03
N PHE A 91 14.07 -11.60 2.68
CA PHE A 91 14.43 -12.68 3.58
C PHE A 91 15.88 -13.08 3.28
N TYR A 92 16.64 -13.46 4.32
CA TYR A 92 17.97 -14.04 4.15
C TYR A 92 17.82 -15.54 3.84
N ASP A 93 17.21 -15.85 2.71
CA ASP A 93 16.85 -17.22 2.30
C ASP A 93 17.53 -17.64 0.99
N GLY A 94 18.48 -16.85 0.49
CA GLY A 94 19.19 -17.17 -0.75
C GLY A 94 18.30 -17.19 -2.01
N GLY A 95 17.05 -16.72 -1.95
CA GLY A 95 16.08 -16.81 -3.04
C GLY A 95 15.16 -18.01 -2.98
N ASP A 96 15.20 -18.83 -1.92
CA ASP A 96 14.34 -20.01 -1.76
C ASP A 96 12.85 -19.66 -1.82
N LEU A 97 12.42 -18.54 -1.21
CA LEU A 97 11.03 -18.08 -1.29
C LEU A 97 10.63 -17.78 -2.74
N GLU A 98 11.50 -17.14 -3.51
CA GLU A 98 11.22 -16.86 -4.91
C GLU A 98 11.07 -18.15 -5.70
N ALA A 99 12.05 -19.06 -5.58
CA ALA A 99 12.03 -20.34 -6.27
C ALA A 99 10.77 -21.15 -5.92
N ALA A 100 10.39 -21.17 -4.64
CA ALA A 100 9.18 -21.84 -4.18
C ALA A 100 7.91 -21.23 -4.80
N ILE A 101 7.80 -19.89 -4.86
CA ILE A 101 6.66 -19.21 -5.49
C ILE A 101 6.61 -19.49 -6.99
N LEU A 102 7.76 -19.48 -7.68
CA LEU A 102 7.85 -19.73 -9.12
C LEU A 102 7.52 -21.18 -9.49
N ALA A 103 7.76 -22.14 -8.59
CA ALA A 103 7.41 -23.54 -8.78
C ALA A 103 5.91 -23.84 -8.54
N MET A 104 5.14 -22.89 -7.98
CA MET A 104 3.71 -23.11 -7.72
C MET A 104 2.90 -23.12 -9.02
N PRO A 105 1.84 -23.95 -9.10
CA PRO A 105 0.81 -23.80 -10.13
C PRO A 105 0.23 -22.38 -10.15
N ASP A 106 -0.04 -21.84 -11.35
CA ASP A 106 -0.51 -20.46 -11.56
C ASP A 106 -1.64 -20.02 -10.61
N ARG A 107 -2.61 -20.90 -10.33
CA ARG A 107 -3.73 -20.58 -9.44
C ARG A 107 -3.31 -20.44 -7.98
N LEU A 108 -2.38 -21.28 -7.51
CA LEU A 108 -1.83 -21.18 -6.16
C LEU A 108 -0.91 -19.97 -6.05
N GLN A 109 -0.10 -19.72 -7.07
CA GLN A 109 0.72 -18.51 -7.16
C GLN A 109 -0.16 -17.25 -7.09
N TYR A 110 -1.23 -17.17 -7.90
CA TYR A 110 -2.19 -16.05 -7.86
C TYR A 110 -2.79 -15.86 -6.47
N ALA A 111 -3.29 -16.94 -5.86
CA ALA A 111 -3.95 -16.89 -4.56
C ALA A 111 -2.99 -16.40 -3.45
N LEU A 112 -1.74 -16.89 -3.45
CA LEU A 112 -0.72 -16.47 -2.51
C LEU A 112 -0.40 -14.98 -2.66
N LEU A 113 -0.05 -14.54 -3.88
CA LEU A 113 0.28 -13.15 -4.14
C LEU A 113 -0.89 -12.22 -3.79
N TYR A 114 -2.12 -12.60 -4.15
CA TYR A 114 -3.33 -11.83 -3.84
C TYR A 114 -3.54 -11.71 -2.33
N THR A 115 -3.31 -12.79 -1.58
CA THR A 115 -3.45 -12.81 -0.12
C THR A 115 -2.44 -11.89 0.55
N ILE A 116 -1.17 -11.95 0.13
CA ILE A 116 -0.11 -11.06 0.64
C ILE A 116 -0.49 -9.60 0.38
N TRP A 117 -0.88 -9.28 -0.85
CA TRP A 117 -1.30 -7.92 -1.21
C TRP A 117 -2.51 -7.44 -0.42
N LYS A 118 -3.55 -8.28 -0.32
CA LYS A 118 -4.81 -7.95 0.39
C LYS A 118 -4.55 -7.69 1.88
N THR A 119 -3.72 -8.51 2.50
CA THR A 119 -3.34 -8.38 3.92
C THR A 119 -2.58 -7.08 4.15
N ALA A 120 -1.57 -6.79 3.32
CA ALA A 120 -0.82 -5.54 3.40
C ALA A 120 -1.72 -4.31 3.18
N LYS A 121 -2.64 -4.39 2.20
CA LYS A 121 -3.61 -3.32 1.92
C LYS A 121 -4.53 -3.07 3.12
N HIS A 122 -5.07 -4.13 3.73
CA HIS A 122 -5.93 -4.00 4.90
C HIS A 122 -5.20 -3.33 6.06
N ALA A 123 -3.99 -3.79 6.38
CA ALA A 123 -3.16 -3.20 7.44
C ALA A 123 -2.88 -1.71 7.18
N ARG A 124 -2.60 -1.33 5.92
CA ARG A 124 -2.43 0.07 5.52
C ARG A 124 -3.71 0.87 5.72
N ASP A 125 -4.84 0.35 5.26
CA ASP A 125 -6.13 1.04 5.33
C ASP A 125 -6.59 1.19 6.79
N GLU A 126 -6.31 0.21 7.67
CA GLU A 126 -6.53 0.29 9.11
C GLU A 126 -5.64 1.35 9.78
N ALA A 127 -4.34 1.37 9.47
CA ALA A 127 -3.42 2.38 10.00
C ALA A 127 -3.81 3.81 9.56
N GLN A 128 -4.32 3.96 8.34
CA GLN A 128 -4.86 5.23 7.85
C GLN A 128 -6.14 5.62 8.60
N ALA A 129 -7.03 4.67 8.87
CA ALA A 129 -8.26 4.92 9.61
C ALA A 129 -7.97 5.29 11.07
N GLU A 130 -7.03 4.61 11.73
CA GLU A 130 -6.56 4.95 13.08
C GLU A 130 -5.98 6.37 13.11
N THR A 131 -5.06 6.67 12.20
CA THR A 131 -4.48 8.01 12.05
C THR A 131 -5.59 9.05 11.85
N ALA A 132 -6.57 8.80 10.96
CA ALA A 132 -7.67 9.72 10.72
C ALA A 132 -8.53 9.98 11.98
N ARG A 133 -8.78 8.95 12.80
CA ARG A 133 -9.47 9.10 14.09
C ARG A 133 -8.66 9.96 15.06
N ASP A 134 -7.35 9.76 15.14
CA ASP A 134 -6.47 10.58 15.99
C ASP A 134 -6.49 12.04 15.59
N TRP A 135 -6.45 12.31 14.27
CA TRP A 135 -6.56 13.67 13.73
C TRP A 135 -7.94 14.28 13.99
N ALA A 136 -9.03 13.53 13.83
CA ALA A 136 -10.38 13.99 14.11
C ALA A 136 -10.54 14.35 15.60
N LYS A 137 -10.05 13.50 16.50
CA LYS A 137 -10.04 13.78 17.95
C LYS A 137 -9.20 15.01 18.27
N ALA A 138 -8.00 15.13 17.72
CA ALA A 138 -7.15 16.30 17.91
C ALA A 138 -7.78 17.60 17.40
N TYR A 139 -8.57 17.54 16.32
CA TYR A 139 -9.33 18.69 15.81
C TYR A 139 -10.39 19.15 16.83
N VAL A 140 -11.20 18.21 17.34
CA VAL A 140 -12.22 18.50 18.37
C VAL A 140 -11.57 19.07 19.64
N ASP A 141 -10.45 18.49 20.07
CA ASP A 141 -9.70 18.94 21.25
C ASP A 141 -8.92 20.25 21.01
N LYS A 142 -8.97 20.83 19.81
CA LYS A 142 -8.18 22.01 19.39
C LYS A 142 -6.67 21.83 19.56
N ARG A 143 -6.19 20.59 19.41
CA ARG A 143 -4.78 20.18 19.53
C ARG A 143 -4.06 20.11 18.19
N ILE A 144 -4.50 20.85 17.18
CA ILE A 144 -3.82 20.90 15.88
C ILE A 144 -3.02 22.19 15.77
N ARG A 145 -1.71 22.06 15.51
CA ARG A 145 -0.80 23.21 15.30
C ARG A 145 -0.24 23.20 13.89
N ARG A 146 -0.38 24.32 13.20
CA ARG A 146 0.37 24.60 11.98
C ARG A 146 1.69 25.29 12.35
N ARG A 147 2.82 24.66 12.07
CA ARG A 147 4.14 25.29 12.13
C ARG A 147 4.41 26.00 10.81
N ARG A 148 4.87 27.26 10.91
CA ARG A 148 5.34 28.02 9.76
C ARG A 148 6.65 27.44 9.24
N ALA A 149 6.92 27.69 7.96
CA ALA A 149 8.20 27.38 7.37
C ALA A 149 9.32 28.16 8.08
N THR A 150 10.50 27.56 8.12
CA THR A 150 11.77 28.18 8.54
C THR A 150 12.76 28.07 7.39
N LYS A 151 13.92 28.72 7.48
CA LYS A 151 14.96 28.65 6.43
C LYS A 151 15.38 27.22 6.06
N THR A 152 15.21 26.26 6.97
CA THR A 152 15.65 24.86 6.79
C THR A 152 14.50 23.85 6.73
N ARG A 153 13.25 24.25 7.00
CA ARG A 153 12.11 23.33 7.07
C ARG A 153 10.85 23.95 6.49
N GLY A 154 10.14 23.21 5.64
CA GLY A 154 8.84 23.61 5.12
C GLY A 154 7.75 23.70 6.20
N PRO A 155 6.59 24.30 5.87
CA PRO A 155 5.47 24.35 6.79
C PRO A 155 4.92 22.93 7.04
N ARG A 156 4.48 22.65 8.27
CA ARG A 156 3.88 21.35 8.61
C ARG A 156 2.72 21.50 9.59
N VAL A 157 1.81 20.55 9.57
CA VAL A 157 0.73 20.42 10.55
C VAL A 157 1.05 19.25 11.45
N GLU A 158 0.88 19.42 12.76
CA GLU A 158 1.14 18.37 13.75
C GLU A 158 0.06 18.37 14.82
N ILE A 159 -0.23 17.19 15.37
CA ILE A 159 -1.03 17.04 16.58
C ILE A 159 -0.14 17.42 17.77
N ILE A 160 -0.62 18.33 18.62
CA ILE A 160 0.00 18.66 19.89
C ILE A 160 -0.25 17.49 20.86
N PRO A 161 0.80 16.90 21.46
CA PRO A 161 0.63 15.88 22.48
C PRO A 161 -0.19 16.40 23.66
N GLN A 162 -1.01 15.54 24.26
CA GLN A 162 -1.90 15.92 25.36
C GLN A 162 -1.14 16.57 26.53
N TRP A 163 0.01 16.00 26.90
CA TRP A 163 0.84 16.51 27.99
C TRP A 163 1.32 17.96 27.77
N GLU A 164 1.51 18.43 26.52
CA GLU A 164 1.91 19.82 26.24
C GLU A 164 0.73 20.80 26.51
N ILE A 165 -0.51 20.33 26.35
CA ILE A 165 -1.72 21.10 26.68
C ILE A 165 -1.89 21.16 28.19
N ASP A 166 -1.75 20.03 28.87
CA ASP A 166 -1.92 19.93 30.32
C ASP A 166 -0.92 20.85 31.05
N LEU A 167 0.36 20.85 30.61
CA LEU A 167 1.39 21.76 31.15
C LEU A 167 1.03 23.24 30.98
N LYS A 168 0.45 23.63 29.83
CA LYS A 168 0.03 25.02 29.60
C LYS A 168 -1.16 25.41 30.46
N ALA A 169 -2.10 24.49 30.68
CA ALA A 169 -3.24 24.72 31.57
C ALA A 169 -2.76 24.96 33.01
N MET A 170 -1.86 24.11 33.52
CA MET A 170 -1.27 24.25 34.86
C MET A 170 -0.51 25.58 35.02
N ALA A 171 0.30 25.97 34.03
CA ALA A 171 1.04 27.23 34.06
C ALA A 171 0.11 28.47 34.08
N SER A 172 -1.03 28.40 33.39
CA SER A 172 -2.03 29.50 33.36
C SER A 172 -2.86 29.64 34.65
N GLN A 173 -3.00 28.57 35.43
CA GLN A 173 -3.69 28.60 36.72
C GLN A 173 -2.79 29.18 37.82
N SER A 174 -1.48 28.91 37.77
CA SER A 174 -0.51 29.46 38.72
C SER A 174 -0.30 30.98 38.59
N SER A 175 -0.61 31.60 37.43
CA SER A 175 -0.43 33.04 37.20
C SER A 175 -1.65 33.89 37.54
N ARG A 176 -2.82 33.29 37.74
CA ARG A 176 -4.07 33.99 38.13
C ARG A 176 -4.30 34.04 39.65
N GLY A 177 -3.47 33.35 40.44
CA GLY A 177 -3.56 33.31 41.90
C GLY A 177 -2.61 34.26 42.63
N LYS A 178 -2.00 35.22 41.94
CA LYS A 178 -1.22 36.32 42.50
C LYS A 178 -1.88 37.64 42.13
#